data_AF-A0A926ETS7-F1
#
_entry.id   AF-A0A926ETS7-F1
#
_cell.length_a   1.000
_cell.length_b   1.000
_cell.length_c   1.000
_cell.angle_alpha   90.00
_cell.angle_beta   90.00
_cell.angle_gamma   90.00
#
_symmetry.space_group_name_H-M   'P 1'
#
loop_
_entity.id
_entity.type
_entity.pdbx_description
1 polymer ?
#
loop_
_entity_poly.entity_id
_entity_poly.type
_entity_poly.pdbx_seq_one_letter_code
_entity_poly.pdbx_strand_id
1 'polypeptide(L)'
;MIEEINLNDIKEMIDKNNEDKEYNENLTKDLKKRIHSNSIPDKSLSESLARMVAEDRHTPGLIVSYPHGTVIQQEKRSNYYRGETALYSSSKPSIFRNTPKNPVEKVVYHFISEMKIYEFSKIIDSFKVVRDWPCDVLYRAIAQHYGIPTNWLDITNDFEVALFFACCKYDKEKDHYRPLNQYDFKEEKNKYGVIFKADAFLAGLRSGASECKSSITPIGFQPFMRCHRQYGYAYVMGENEDLYKSNDFHIMKFKHSIELSNEIYQHMESGKRIFPNEGLEDIADEINQIKEAHTFSNEAFQNVLKSFDFGKQNVNIEKELNKRNIQIGKSPIKISRQRVRKIDQKYKKSDSSKEFKLPIHARTSYVPEGGDKFYLSVNYKTLGKYEDK
;
A
#
# COMPACT_ATOMS: atom_id res chain seq x y z
N MET A 1 -22.55 12.65 5.11
CA MET A 1 -22.71 14.03 4.61
C MET A 1 -21.38 14.40 3.96
N ILE A 2 -21.39 15.08 2.80
CA ILE A 2 -20.15 15.50 2.13
C ILE A 2 -19.96 16.99 2.41
N GLU A 3 -18.88 17.33 3.11
CA GLU A 3 -18.52 18.71 3.42
C GLU A 3 -17.89 19.38 2.19
N GLU A 4 -18.22 20.65 1.94
CA GLU A 4 -17.54 21.44 0.92
C GLU A 4 -16.46 22.29 1.58
N ILE A 5 -15.22 22.16 1.12
CA ILE A 5 -14.05 22.86 1.64
C ILE A 5 -13.48 23.81 0.58
N ASN A 6 -12.79 24.85 1.05
CA ASN A 6 -12.18 25.88 0.23
C ASN A 6 -10.63 25.79 0.25
N LEU A 7 -9.95 26.71 -0.45
CA LEU A 7 -8.49 26.69 -0.56
C LEU A 7 -7.77 26.95 0.77
N ASN A 8 -8.35 27.71 1.69
CA ASN A 8 -7.76 27.93 3.02
C ASN A 8 -7.79 26.63 3.83
N ASP A 9 -8.91 25.89 3.80
CA ASP A 9 -9.01 24.59 4.48
C ASP A 9 -7.97 23.60 3.93
N ILE A 10 -7.74 23.59 2.61
CA ILE A 10 -6.69 22.77 1.99
C ILE A 10 -5.30 23.19 2.50
N LYS A 11 -5.02 24.48 2.62
CA LYS A 11 -3.73 24.98 3.15
C LYS A 11 -3.54 24.58 4.61
N GLU A 12 -4.56 24.72 5.45
CA GLU A 12 -4.50 24.27 6.85
C GLU A 12 -4.21 22.77 6.95
N MET A 13 -4.76 21.96 6.05
CA MET A 13 -4.48 20.52 6.00
C MET A 13 -3.04 20.22 5.52
N ILE A 14 -2.48 21.01 4.58
CA ILE A 14 -1.07 20.92 4.17
C ILE A 14 -0.17 21.29 5.36
N ASP A 15 -0.47 22.39 6.04
CA ASP A 15 0.30 22.85 7.20
C ASP A 15 0.30 21.78 8.30
N LYS A 16 -0.88 21.22 8.62
CA LYS A 16 -0.99 20.13 9.60
C LYS A 16 -0.21 18.87 9.19
N ASN A 17 -0.21 18.54 7.90
CA ASN A 17 0.56 17.41 7.37
C ASN A 17 2.07 17.63 7.50
N ASN A 18 2.52 18.88 7.31
CA ASN A 18 3.92 19.27 7.46
C ASN A 18 4.35 19.31 8.93
N GLU A 19 3.49 19.78 9.84
CA GLU A 19 3.71 19.68 11.29
C GLU A 19 3.91 18.23 11.74
N ASP A 20 3.04 17.32 11.30
CA ASP A 20 3.16 15.89 11.64
C ASP A 20 4.47 15.30 11.09
N LYS A 21 4.89 15.72 9.89
CA LYS A 21 6.16 15.32 9.30
C LYS A 21 7.36 15.82 10.11
N GLU A 22 7.39 17.11 10.46
CA GLU A 22 8.46 17.70 11.26
C GLU A 22 8.55 17.04 12.65
N TYR A 23 7.41 16.81 13.28
CA TYR A 23 7.33 16.09 14.56
C TYR A 23 7.96 14.70 14.47
N ASN A 24 7.57 13.91 13.45
CA ASN A 24 8.09 12.56 13.24
C ASN A 24 9.61 12.58 12.94
N GLU A 25 10.09 13.54 12.15
CA GLU A 25 11.52 13.70 11.85
C GLU A 25 12.35 14.03 13.09
N ASN A 26 11.88 14.97 13.91
CA ASN A 26 12.55 15.36 15.14
C ASN A 26 12.58 14.21 16.14
N LEU A 27 11.44 13.50 16.28
CA LEU A 27 11.36 12.34 17.14
C LEU A 27 12.29 11.20 16.69
N THR A 28 12.39 10.97 15.38
CA THR A 28 13.30 9.96 14.80
C THR A 28 14.77 10.32 15.04
N LYS A 29 15.15 11.60 14.97
CA LYS A 29 16.51 12.05 15.31
C LYS A 29 16.84 11.76 16.78
N ASP A 30 15.90 12.00 17.67
CA ASP A 30 16.10 11.76 19.11
C ASP A 30 16.12 10.26 19.45
N LEU A 31 15.28 9.45 18.80
CA LEU A 31 15.34 7.99 18.91
C LEU A 31 16.71 7.47 18.47
N LYS A 32 17.22 7.94 17.32
CA LYS A 32 18.56 7.56 16.83
C LYS A 32 19.64 7.88 17.85
N LYS A 33 19.64 9.09 18.45
CA LYS A 33 20.61 9.46 19.50
C LYS A 33 20.54 8.50 20.69
N ARG A 34 19.33 8.15 21.16
CA ARG A 34 19.12 7.23 22.30
C ARG A 34 19.59 5.80 22.02
N ILE A 35 19.31 5.28 20.84
CA ILE A 35 19.78 3.95 20.42
C ILE A 35 21.32 3.92 20.41
N HIS A 36 21.96 4.99 19.93
CA HIS A 36 23.43 5.06 19.91
C HIS A 36 24.04 5.24 21.31
N SER A 37 23.36 5.92 22.23
CA SER A 37 23.88 6.19 23.57
C SER A 37 23.65 5.07 24.59
N ASN A 38 22.94 3.98 24.24
CA ASN A 38 22.52 2.91 25.17
C ASN A 38 21.86 3.42 26.47
N SER A 39 21.30 4.63 26.44
CA SER A 39 20.81 5.30 27.63
C SER A 39 19.31 5.08 27.77
N ILE A 40 18.89 4.35 28.80
CA ILE A 40 17.49 4.36 29.25
C ILE A 40 17.37 5.59 30.18
N PRO A 41 16.52 6.58 29.86
CA PRO A 41 16.43 7.79 30.67
C PRO A 41 15.89 7.51 32.07
N ASP A 42 16.31 8.35 33.02
CA ASP A 42 16.16 8.33 34.49
C ASP A 42 14.70 8.39 35.02
N LYS A 43 13.71 8.09 34.19
CA LYS A 43 12.28 8.05 34.56
C LYS A 43 11.89 6.68 35.11
N SER A 44 10.76 6.62 35.82
CA SER A 44 10.15 5.35 36.22
C SER A 44 9.97 4.42 35.00
N LEU A 45 10.13 3.11 35.21
CA LEU A 45 10.06 2.11 34.14
C LEU A 45 8.75 2.22 33.33
N SER A 46 7.63 2.47 34.00
CA SER A 46 6.31 2.64 33.39
C SER A 46 6.22 3.87 32.49
N GLU A 47 6.72 5.03 32.92
CA GLU A 47 6.76 6.24 32.09
C GLU A 47 7.68 6.09 30.89
N SER A 48 8.82 5.42 31.08
CA SER A 48 9.75 5.13 30.00
C SER A 48 9.10 4.21 28.95
N LEU A 49 8.37 3.18 29.39
CA LEU A 49 7.61 2.26 28.53
C LEU A 49 6.48 2.95 27.77
N ALA A 50 5.65 3.75 28.46
CA ALA A 50 4.54 4.46 27.84
C ALA A 50 5.03 5.45 26.77
N ARG A 51 6.08 6.23 27.08
CA ARG A 51 6.73 7.11 26.11
C ARG A 51 7.22 6.31 24.92
N MET A 52 8.00 5.26 25.17
CA MET A 52 8.56 4.40 24.13
C MET A 52 7.50 3.82 23.16
N VAL A 53 6.37 3.33 23.69
CA VAL A 53 5.26 2.82 22.86
C VAL A 53 4.62 3.93 22.02
N ALA A 54 4.51 5.15 22.56
CA ALA A 54 4.03 6.28 21.79
C ALA A 54 5.03 6.67 20.68
N GLU A 55 6.32 6.70 20.99
CA GLU A 55 7.36 7.09 20.03
C GLU A 55 7.45 6.14 18.83
N ASP A 56 7.40 4.83 19.10
CA ASP A 56 7.38 3.76 18.11
C ASP A 56 6.30 3.92 17.03
N ARG A 57 5.17 4.54 17.36
CA ARG A 57 4.09 4.80 16.39
C ARG A 57 4.50 5.88 15.39
N HIS A 58 5.30 6.84 15.83
CA HIS A 58 5.64 8.07 15.11
C HIS A 58 7.06 8.04 14.51
N THR A 59 7.83 7.00 14.78
CA THR A 59 9.13 6.77 14.14
C THR A 59 9.08 5.61 13.15
N PRO A 60 9.77 5.69 12.01
CA PRO A 60 9.86 4.56 11.09
C PRO A 60 10.85 3.51 11.61
N GLY A 61 10.75 2.29 11.09
CA GLY A 61 11.72 1.22 11.35
C GLY A 61 11.27 0.17 12.37
N LEU A 62 10.16 0.38 13.08
CA LEU A 62 9.59 -0.65 13.94
C LEU A 62 9.09 -1.82 13.09
N ILE A 63 9.50 -3.04 13.41
CA ILE A 63 8.95 -4.25 12.80
C ILE A 63 7.63 -4.61 13.49
N VAL A 64 6.54 -4.67 12.72
CA VAL A 64 5.20 -4.98 13.24
C VAL A 64 4.54 -6.07 12.39
N SER A 65 3.93 -7.04 13.06
CA SER A 65 3.15 -8.10 12.42
C SER A 65 1.67 -7.76 12.39
N TYR A 66 1.11 -7.78 11.19
CA TYR A 66 -0.32 -7.66 10.91
C TYR A 66 -0.83 -8.99 10.34
N PRO A 67 -2.16 -9.24 10.31
CA PRO A 67 -2.71 -10.45 9.70
C PRO A 67 -2.26 -10.71 8.26
N HIS A 68 -1.86 -9.67 7.54
CA HIS A 68 -1.42 -9.75 6.14
C HIS A 68 0.10 -9.85 5.95
N GLY A 69 0.89 -9.76 7.02
CA GLY A 69 2.34 -9.88 6.97
C GLY A 69 3.06 -9.07 8.04
N THR A 70 4.34 -9.38 8.21
CA THR A 70 5.28 -8.61 9.02
C THR A 70 5.97 -7.58 8.17
N VAL A 71 5.87 -6.30 8.55
CA VAL A 71 6.41 -5.17 7.78
C VAL A 71 7.27 -4.27 8.66
N ILE A 72 8.17 -3.54 8.00
CA ILE A 72 8.85 -2.41 8.62
C ILE A 72 7.89 -1.22 8.55
N GLN A 73 7.41 -0.73 9.69
CA GLN A 73 6.44 0.34 9.77
C GLN A 73 7.04 1.68 9.29
N GLN A 74 6.23 2.45 8.58
CA GLN A 74 6.46 3.87 8.28
C GLN A 74 5.90 4.75 9.40
N GLU A 75 6.43 5.96 9.57
CA GLU A 75 5.95 6.91 10.56
C GLU A 75 4.44 7.17 10.42
N LYS A 76 3.70 7.15 11.53
CA LYS A 76 2.27 7.48 11.55
C LYS A 76 2.09 8.99 11.67
N ARG A 77 1.14 9.49 10.87
CA ARG A 77 0.59 10.85 10.98
C ARG A 77 -0.80 10.81 11.60
N SER A 78 -1.34 11.98 11.90
CA SER A 78 -2.61 12.13 12.63
C SER A 78 -3.80 11.55 11.87
N ASN A 79 -3.75 11.48 10.54
CA ASN A 79 -4.87 11.08 9.70
C ASN A 79 -4.46 10.14 8.56
N TYR A 80 -5.44 9.39 8.07
CA TYR A 80 -5.41 8.68 6.80
C TYR A 80 -6.24 9.42 5.77
N TYR A 81 -5.80 9.36 4.52
CA TYR A 81 -6.37 10.09 3.41
C TYR A 81 -6.51 9.24 2.15
N ARG A 82 -7.46 9.62 1.30
CA ARG A 82 -7.53 9.20 -0.09
C ARG A 82 -8.06 10.35 -0.92
N GLY A 83 -7.43 10.61 -2.07
CA GLY A 83 -7.90 11.61 -3.02
C GLY A 83 -8.53 10.99 -4.26
N GLU A 84 -9.58 11.62 -4.75
CA GLU A 84 -10.25 11.25 -6.01
C GLU A 84 -10.52 12.50 -6.85
N THR A 85 -10.33 12.38 -8.16
CA THR A 85 -10.42 13.52 -9.09
C THR A 85 -11.84 14.01 -9.36
N ALA A 86 -12.85 13.30 -8.88
CA ALA A 86 -14.26 13.56 -9.15
C ALA A 86 -15.12 13.04 -8.00
N LEU A 87 -16.35 13.55 -7.91
CA LEU A 87 -17.39 13.00 -7.06
C LEU A 87 -17.98 11.74 -7.70
N TYR A 88 -17.34 10.60 -7.50
CA TYR A 88 -17.80 9.32 -8.04
C TYR A 88 -19.04 8.80 -7.30
N SER A 89 -19.74 7.84 -7.91
CA SER A 89 -20.89 7.16 -7.29
C SER A 89 -20.49 6.07 -6.29
N SER A 90 -19.23 5.64 -6.32
CA SER A 90 -18.68 4.60 -5.45
C SER A 90 -17.15 4.71 -5.39
N SER A 91 -16.57 4.37 -4.25
CA SER A 91 -15.13 4.26 -4.07
C SER A 91 -14.83 2.87 -3.47
N LYS A 92 -14.43 1.97 -4.36
CA LYS A 92 -14.16 0.55 -4.08
C LYS A 92 -12.85 0.10 -4.73
N PRO A 93 -12.19 -0.96 -4.23
CA PRO A 93 -11.06 -1.59 -4.89
C PRO A 93 -11.38 -2.03 -6.33
N SER A 94 -10.33 -2.10 -7.15
CA SER A 94 -10.46 -2.46 -8.58
C SER A 94 -11.12 -3.82 -8.80
N ILE A 95 -10.88 -4.80 -7.92
CA ILE A 95 -11.46 -6.13 -8.06
C ILE A 95 -12.99 -6.09 -8.03
N PHE A 96 -13.60 -5.24 -7.19
CA PHE A 96 -15.05 -5.18 -7.01
C PHE A 96 -15.79 -4.31 -8.03
N ARG A 97 -15.08 -3.45 -8.77
CA ARG A 97 -15.70 -2.57 -9.78
C ARG A 97 -16.20 -3.35 -10.99
N ASN A 98 -15.52 -4.44 -11.33
CA ASN A 98 -15.79 -5.27 -12.51
C ASN A 98 -16.26 -6.68 -12.14
N THR A 99 -16.67 -6.90 -10.88
CA THR A 99 -17.09 -8.23 -10.42
C THR A 99 -18.36 -8.69 -11.15
N PRO A 100 -18.38 -9.93 -11.70
CA PRO A 100 -19.58 -10.52 -12.28
C PRO A 100 -20.72 -10.65 -11.26
N LYS A 101 -21.96 -10.44 -11.71
CA LYS A 101 -23.15 -10.60 -10.86
C LYS A 101 -23.44 -12.07 -10.52
N ASN A 102 -23.15 -12.99 -11.45
CA ASN A 102 -23.38 -14.40 -11.24
C ASN A 102 -22.42 -14.95 -10.17
N PRO A 103 -22.92 -15.66 -9.13
CA PRO A 103 -22.08 -16.14 -8.02
C PRO A 103 -20.93 -17.07 -8.43
N VAL A 104 -21.14 -17.96 -9.39
CA VAL A 104 -20.10 -18.89 -9.87
C VAL A 104 -19.05 -18.12 -10.66
N GLU A 105 -19.49 -17.25 -11.57
CA GLU A 105 -18.56 -16.43 -12.36
C GLU A 105 -17.72 -15.49 -11.49
N LYS A 106 -18.31 -14.98 -10.41
CA LYS A 106 -17.62 -14.17 -9.40
C LYS A 106 -16.50 -14.96 -8.71
N VAL A 107 -16.80 -16.17 -8.23
CA VAL A 107 -15.80 -17.05 -7.60
C VAL A 107 -14.65 -17.33 -8.57
N VAL A 108 -14.97 -17.64 -9.83
CA VAL A 108 -13.97 -17.91 -10.88
C VAL A 108 -13.14 -16.65 -11.19
N TYR A 109 -13.77 -15.49 -11.28
CA TYR A 109 -13.09 -14.21 -11.49
C TYR A 109 -12.09 -13.89 -10.38
N HIS A 110 -12.49 -14.06 -9.12
CA HIS A 110 -11.59 -13.89 -7.98
C HIS A 110 -10.45 -14.92 -7.98
N PHE A 111 -10.75 -16.19 -8.26
CA PHE A 111 -9.74 -17.25 -8.38
C PHE A 111 -8.68 -16.93 -9.44
N ILE A 112 -9.09 -16.42 -10.61
CA ILE A 112 -8.18 -15.98 -11.67
C ILE A 112 -7.32 -14.80 -11.20
N SER A 113 -7.91 -13.84 -10.49
CA SER A 113 -7.17 -12.70 -9.93
C SER A 113 -6.05 -13.16 -8.98
N GLU A 114 -6.33 -14.17 -8.15
CA GLU A 114 -5.34 -14.78 -7.27
C GLU A 114 -4.23 -15.50 -8.03
N MET A 115 -4.56 -16.22 -9.11
CA MET A 115 -3.53 -16.83 -9.97
C MET A 115 -2.64 -15.76 -10.62
N LYS A 116 -3.20 -14.62 -11.04
CA LYS A 116 -2.42 -13.49 -11.59
C LYS A 116 -1.46 -12.91 -10.55
N ILE A 117 -1.91 -12.75 -9.30
CA ILE A 117 -1.06 -12.27 -8.20
C ILE A 117 0.08 -13.27 -7.92
N TYR A 118 -0.19 -14.57 -7.98
CA TYR A 118 0.84 -15.60 -7.83
C TYR A 118 1.88 -15.56 -8.97
N GLU A 119 1.45 -15.49 -10.23
CA GLU A 119 2.39 -15.38 -11.37
C GLU A 119 3.24 -14.10 -11.25
N PHE A 120 2.63 -13.00 -10.81
CA PHE A 120 3.35 -11.76 -10.52
C PHE A 120 4.39 -11.93 -9.40
N SER A 121 4.05 -12.63 -8.31
CA SER A 121 4.98 -12.90 -7.20
C SER A 121 6.22 -13.66 -7.66
N LYS A 122 6.06 -14.62 -8.57
CA LYS A 122 7.19 -15.41 -9.10
C LYS A 122 8.17 -14.56 -9.92
N ILE A 123 7.68 -13.52 -10.60
CA ILE A 123 8.53 -12.60 -11.35
C ILE A 123 9.31 -11.71 -10.40
N ILE A 124 8.63 -11.08 -9.45
CA ILE A 124 9.29 -10.17 -8.51
C ILE A 124 10.27 -10.87 -7.57
N ASP A 125 10.03 -12.13 -7.19
CA ASP A 125 10.98 -12.97 -6.45
C ASP A 125 12.29 -13.26 -7.21
N SER A 126 12.32 -12.99 -8.52
CA SER A 126 13.54 -13.09 -9.31
C SER A 126 14.54 -11.96 -9.04
N PHE A 127 14.12 -10.86 -8.41
CA PHE A 127 14.99 -9.73 -8.10
C PHE A 127 15.71 -9.91 -6.76
N LYS A 128 16.97 -9.47 -6.71
CA LYS A 128 17.79 -9.56 -5.50
C LYS A 128 17.21 -8.72 -4.36
N VAL A 129 16.70 -7.52 -4.66
CA VAL A 129 16.10 -6.62 -3.65
C VAL A 129 14.92 -7.25 -2.91
N VAL A 130 14.16 -8.14 -3.57
CA VAL A 130 13.03 -8.86 -2.99
C VAL A 130 13.52 -10.05 -2.16
N ARG A 131 14.48 -10.84 -2.66
CA ARG A 131 15.04 -11.99 -1.92
C ARG A 131 15.80 -11.60 -0.66
N ASP A 132 16.46 -10.45 -0.70
CA ASP A 132 17.24 -9.93 0.43
C ASP A 132 16.38 -9.08 1.38
N TRP A 133 15.08 -8.94 1.11
CA TRP A 133 14.17 -8.16 1.95
C TRP A 133 14.01 -8.81 3.34
N PRO A 134 14.17 -8.06 4.44
CA PRO A 134 14.22 -8.62 5.79
C PRO A 134 12.85 -9.00 6.38
N CYS A 135 11.75 -8.67 5.70
CA CYS A 135 10.38 -8.82 6.17
C CYS A 135 9.50 -9.50 5.11
N ASP A 136 8.20 -9.65 5.37
CA ASP A 136 7.29 -10.19 4.37
C ASP A 136 7.10 -9.20 3.22
N VAL A 137 7.02 -9.72 2.00
CA VAL A 137 6.75 -8.94 0.79
C VAL A 137 5.25 -8.97 0.53
N LEU A 138 4.61 -7.80 0.60
CA LEU A 138 3.17 -7.68 0.39
C LEU A 138 2.86 -7.63 -1.11
N TYR A 139 2.93 -8.79 -1.77
CA TYR A 139 2.75 -8.90 -3.23
C TYR A 139 1.45 -8.29 -3.74
N ARG A 140 0.36 -8.35 -2.95
CA ARG A 140 -0.94 -7.71 -3.30
C ARG A 140 -0.82 -6.19 -3.42
N ALA A 141 -0.15 -5.54 -2.46
CA ALA A 141 0.03 -4.09 -2.48
C ALA A 141 0.83 -3.66 -3.72
N ILE A 142 1.91 -4.39 -4.01
CA ILE A 142 2.74 -4.14 -5.19
C ILE A 142 1.90 -4.40 -6.46
N ALA A 143 1.24 -5.55 -6.58
CA ALA A 143 0.45 -5.93 -7.75
C ALA A 143 -0.63 -4.90 -8.11
N GLN A 144 -1.29 -4.33 -7.11
CA GLN A 144 -2.29 -3.27 -7.28
C GLN A 144 -1.72 -2.04 -7.99
N HIS A 145 -0.52 -1.59 -7.60
CA HIS A 145 0.16 -0.45 -8.22
C HIS A 145 0.46 -0.65 -9.70
N TYR A 146 0.50 -1.90 -10.15
CA TYR A 146 0.74 -2.33 -11.53
C TYR A 146 -0.54 -2.79 -12.26
N GLY A 147 -1.71 -2.50 -11.69
CA GLY A 147 -3.00 -2.70 -12.34
C GLY A 147 -3.53 -4.12 -12.32
N ILE A 148 -2.96 -5.00 -11.48
CA ILE A 148 -3.55 -6.30 -11.18
C ILE A 148 -4.68 -6.08 -10.15
N PRO A 149 -5.92 -6.53 -10.40
CA PRO A 149 -7.03 -6.29 -9.48
C PRO A 149 -6.83 -6.94 -8.10
N THR A 150 -7.08 -6.17 -7.04
CA THR A 150 -7.04 -6.64 -5.64
C THR A 150 -8.22 -6.06 -4.86
N ASN A 151 -8.49 -6.63 -3.68
CA ASN A 151 -9.47 -6.10 -2.72
C ASN A 151 -8.86 -5.02 -1.80
N TRP A 152 -7.63 -4.58 -2.08
CA TRP A 152 -6.95 -3.54 -1.32
C TRP A 152 -7.30 -2.19 -1.95
N LEU A 153 -7.67 -1.21 -1.14
CA LEU A 153 -7.88 0.16 -1.59
C LEU A 153 -6.72 1.02 -1.11
N ASP A 154 -6.12 1.79 -2.02
CA ASP A 154 -5.01 2.68 -1.70
C ASP A 154 -5.47 3.79 -0.75
N ILE A 155 -4.83 3.83 0.42
CA ILE A 155 -4.91 4.88 1.45
C ILE A 155 -3.49 5.41 1.66
N THR A 156 -3.35 6.68 2.04
CA THR A 156 -2.07 7.28 2.42
C THR A 156 -2.22 7.96 3.77
N ASN A 157 -1.15 8.10 4.55
CA ASN A 157 -1.17 9.00 5.70
C ASN A 157 -0.57 10.39 5.39
N ASP A 158 -0.26 10.67 4.12
CA ASP A 158 0.26 11.95 3.66
C ASP A 158 -0.82 12.71 2.86
N PHE A 159 -1.21 13.88 3.36
CA PHE A 159 -2.24 14.68 2.72
C PHE A 159 -1.82 15.19 1.33
N GLU A 160 -0.55 15.53 1.10
CA GLU A 160 -0.07 16.00 -0.20
C GLU A 160 -0.19 14.90 -1.27
N VAL A 161 0.04 13.64 -0.88
CA VAL A 161 -0.13 12.47 -1.76
C VAL A 161 -1.60 12.31 -2.14
N ALA A 162 -2.53 12.41 -1.18
CA ALA A 162 -3.96 12.35 -1.47
C ALA A 162 -4.40 13.52 -2.36
N LEU A 163 -3.96 14.74 -2.05
CA LEU A 163 -4.29 15.93 -2.83
C LEU A 163 -3.76 15.82 -4.27
N PHE A 164 -2.58 15.26 -4.47
CA PHE A 164 -2.06 14.96 -5.81
C PHE A 164 -3.00 14.05 -6.59
N PHE A 165 -3.49 12.95 -6.00
CA PHE A 165 -4.45 12.06 -6.67
C PHE A 165 -5.84 12.69 -6.87
N ALA A 166 -6.19 13.72 -6.11
CA ALA A 166 -7.39 14.52 -6.36
C ALA A 166 -7.20 15.54 -7.49
N CYS A 167 -5.99 16.10 -7.66
CA CYS A 167 -5.71 17.19 -8.61
C CYS A 167 -5.02 16.76 -9.92
N CYS A 168 -4.55 15.51 -10.01
CA CYS A 168 -3.81 14.98 -11.15
C CYS A 168 -4.45 13.70 -11.69
N LYS A 169 -4.25 13.45 -12.98
CA LYS A 169 -4.76 12.26 -13.68
C LYS A 169 -3.65 11.55 -14.42
N TYR A 170 -3.68 10.23 -14.38
CA TYR A 170 -2.74 9.41 -15.14
C TYR A 170 -3.09 9.42 -16.63
N ASP A 171 -2.14 9.82 -17.46
CA ASP A 171 -2.20 9.69 -18.91
C ASP A 171 -1.59 8.34 -19.30
N LYS A 172 -2.45 7.40 -19.70
CA LYS A 172 -2.03 6.04 -20.08
C LYS A 172 -1.24 6.00 -21.39
N GLU A 173 -1.46 6.94 -22.30
CA GLU A 173 -0.79 6.96 -23.60
C GLU A 173 0.65 7.44 -23.44
N LYS A 174 0.85 8.42 -22.56
CA LYS A 174 2.16 9.03 -22.31
C LYS A 174 2.86 8.51 -21.06
N ASP A 175 2.24 7.57 -20.35
CA ASP A 175 2.74 6.88 -19.16
C ASP A 175 3.22 7.82 -18.04
N HIS A 176 2.49 8.92 -17.80
CA HIS A 176 2.80 9.85 -16.71
C HIS A 176 1.55 10.55 -16.17
N TYR A 177 1.67 11.13 -14.97
CA TYR A 177 0.63 12.02 -14.45
C TYR A 177 0.69 13.37 -15.12
N ARG A 178 -0.49 13.94 -15.37
CA ARG A 178 -0.66 15.35 -15.76
C ARG A 178 -1.63 16.04 -14.81
N PRO A 179 -1.53 17.36 -14.62
CA PRO A 179 -2.54 18.12 -13.90
C PRO A 179 -3.89 18.04 -14.65
N LEU A 180 -4.99 18.17 -13.89
CA LEU A 180 -6.31 18.31 -14.49
C LEU A 180 -6.40 19.62 -15.28
N ASN A 181 -7.17 19.60 -16.37
CA ASN A 181 -7.41 20.75 -17.21
C ASN A 181 -8.90 20.88 -17.56
N GLN A 182 -9.26 21.94 -18.30
CA GLN A 182 -10.66 22.23 -18.67
C GLN A 182 -11.41 21.04 -19.31
N TYR A 183 -10.72 20.16 -20.03
CA TYR A 183 -11.34 19.00 -20.69
C TYR A 183 -11.67 17.86 -19.73
N ASP A 184 -11.15 17.87 -18.51
CA ASP A 184 -11.48 16.89 -17.48
C ASP A 184 -12.77 17.26 -16.71
N PHE A 185 -13.25 18.50 -16.79
CA PHE A 185 -14.40 19.02 -16.04
C PHE A 185 -15.74 18.92 -16.80
N LYS A 186 -15.99 17.78 -17.45
CA LYS A 186 -17.12 17.61 -18.40
C LYS A 186 -18.49 17.62 -17.73
N GLU A 187 -18.63 16.95 -16.60
CA GLU A 187 -19.89 16.87 -15.84
C GLU A 187 -19.74 17.59 -14.50
N GLU A 188 -20.85 17.93 -13.83
CA GLU A 188 -20.83 18.61 -12.53
C GLU A 188 -20.00 17.83 -11.49
N LYS A 189 -20.12 16.51 -11.48
CA LYS A 189 -19.32 15.64 -10.59
C LYS A 189 -17.81 15.76 -10.82
N ASN A 190 -17.39 16.10 -12.04
CA ASN A 190 -15.99 16.23 -12.41
C ASN A 190 -15.41 17.61 -12.07
N LYS A 191 -16.24 18.57 -11.65
CA LYS A 191 -15.78 19.90 -11.22
C LYS A 191 -15.25 19.91 -9.79
N TYR A 192 -15.34 18.79 -9.07
CA TYR A 192 -14.91 18.69 -7.68
C TYR A 192 -13.83 17.62 -7.51
N GLY A 193 -12.79 17.92 -6.73
CA GLY A 193 -11.93 16.92 -6.12
C GLY A 193 -12.55 16.44 -4.82
N VAL A 194 -12.28 15.18 -4.44
CA VAL A 194 -12.78 14.57 -3.21
C VAL A 194 -11.61 14.10 -2.37
N ILE A 195 -11.65 14.40 -1.07
CA ILE A 195 -10.73 13.89 -0.06
C ILE A 195 -11.54 13.11 0.96
N PHE A 196 -11.19 11.83 1.14
CA PHE A 196 -11.59 11.04 2.28
C PHE A 196 -10.56 11.23 3.38
N LYS A 197 -10.99 11.46 4.62
CA LYS A 197 -10.14 11.65 5.80
C LYS A 197 -10.64 10.77 6.95
N ALA A 198 -9.76 10.01 7.57
CA ALA A 198 -10.03 9.25 8.78
C ALA A 198 -8.98 9.55 9.85
N ASP A 199 -9.38 9.61 11.12
CA ASP A 199 -8.44 9.76 12.23
C ASP A 199 -7.63 8.46 12.42
N ALA A 200 -6.30 8.56 12.42
CA ALA A 200 -5.44 7.38 12.42
C ALA A 200 -5.46 6.63 13.76
N PHE A 201 -5.70 7.34 14.88
CA PHE A 201 -5.80 6.73 16.19
C PHE A 201 -7.10 5.96 16.34
N LEU A 202 -8.24 6.57 15.98
CA LEU A 202 -9.55 5.93 16.00
C LEU A 202 -9.62 4.73 15.04
N ALA A 203 -9.06 4.87 13.83
CA ALA A 203 -8.96 3.75 12.88
C ALA A 203 -8.13 2.59 13.46
N GLY A 204 -7.04 2.89 14.16
CA GLY A 204 -6.23 1.90 14.87
C GLY A 204 -7.00 1.20 16.00
N LEU A 205 -7.74 1.95 16.82
CA LEU A 205 -8.58 1.40 17.88
C LEU A 205 -9.66 0.48 17.33
N ARG A 206 -10.37 0.90 16.26
CA ARG A 206 -11.40 0.07 15.60
C ARG A 206 -10.83 -1.24 15.08
N SER A 207 -9.65 -1.16 14.46
CA SER A 207 -8.94 -2.35 13.95
C SER A 207 -8.57 -3.34 15.05
N GLY A 208 -8.27 -2.87 16.26
CA GLY A 208 -7.94 -3.72 17.41
C GLY A 208 -9.14 -4.18 18.24
N ALA A 209 -10.24 -3.41 18.24
CA ALA A 209 -11.40 -3.67 19.09
C ALA A 209 -12.45 -4.59 18.47
N SER A 210 -12.32 -4.92 17.19
CA SER A 210 -13.37 -5.63 16.46
C SER A 210 -12.81 -6.85 15.75
N GLU A 211 -13.67 -7.85 15.54
CA GLU A 211 -13.51 -8.85 14.48
C GLU A 211 -13.69 -8.24 13.07
N CYS A 212 -13.51 -6.91 12.90
CA CYS A 212 -13.72 -6.25 11.61
C CYS A 212 -12.76 -6.84 10.58
N LYS A 213 -13.36 -7.48 9.58
CA LYS A 213 -12.67 -7.99 8.39
C LYS A 213 -12.01 -6.89 7.56
N SER A 214 -12.43 -5.63 7.77
CA SER A 214 -11.99 -4.49 6.98
C SER A 214 -11.32 -3.45 7.89
N SER A 215 -10.03 -3.25 7.67
CA SER A 215 -9.19 -2.36 8.47
C SER A 215 -8.13 -1.68 7.61
N ILE A 216 -7.69 -0.50 8.05
CA ILE A 216 -6.57 0.21 7.44
C ILE A 216 -5.29 -0.42 7.98
N THR A 217 -4.63 -1.20 7.14
CA THR A 217 -3.39 -1.91 7.48
C THR A 217 -2.20 -1.20 6.83
N PRO A 218 -1.07 -1.00 7.53
CA PRO A 218 0.11 -0.44 6.89
C PRO A 218 0.69 -1.40 5.86
N ILE A 219 1.10 -0.84 4.73
CA ILE A 219 1.92 -1.57 3.75
C ILE A 219 3.38 -1.60 4.23
N GLY A 220 3.78 -0.59 5.02
CA GLY A 220 5.15 -0.45 5.52
C GLY A 220 6.14 -0.14 4.40
N PHE A 221 7.44 -0.22 4.70
CA PHE A 221 8.45 -0.28 3.67
C PHE A 221 8.34 -1.63 2.93
N GLN A 222 8.54 -1.59 1.62
CA GLN A 222 8.54 -2.76 0.73
C GLN A 222 9.81 -2.72 -0.13
N PRO A 223 10.19 -3.82 -0.80
CA PRO A 223 11.38 -3.86 -1.66
C PRO A 223 11.39 -2.80 -2.78
N PHE A 224 10.21 -2.34 -3.17
CA PHE A 224 9.97 -1.33 -4.21
C PHE A 224 9.55 0.00 -3.56
N MET A 225 10.18 1.10 -3.97
CA MET A 225 10.12 2.39 -3.29
C MET A 225 8.76 3.07 -3.37
N ARG A 226 7.91 2.72 -4.34
CA ARG A 226 6.63 3.38 -4.58
C ARG A 226 5.69 3.31 -3.37
N CYS A 227 5.60 2.16 -2.70
CA CYS A 227 4.79 2.02 -1.49
C CYS A 227 5.27 2.95 -0.37
N HIS A 228 6.58 3.15 -0.25
CA HIS A 228 7.16 4.09 0.72
C HIS A 228 6.89 5.54 0.33
N ARG A 229 7.18 5.92 -0.93
CA ARG A 229 7.03 7.29 -1.41
C ARG A 229 5.58 7.79 -1.38
N GLN A 230 4.61 6.88 -1.45
CA GLN A 230 3.18 7.19 -1.33
C GLN A 230 2.67 7.16 0.11
N TYR A 231 3.53 6.86 1.10
CA TYR A 231 3.13 6.69 2.49
C TYR A 231 1.96 5.70 2.62
N GLY A 232 2.09 4.57 1.91
CA GLY A 232 0.98 3.68 1.59
C GLY A 232 0.43 2.87 2.76
N TYR A 233 -0.89 2.86 2.84
CA TYR A 233 -1.71 1.97 3.65
C TYR A 233 -2.73 1.30 2.73
N ALA A 234 -3.20 0.12 3.14
CA ALA A 234 -4.24 -0.60 2.44
C ALA A 234 -5.49 -0.65 3.30
N TYR A 235 -6.61 -0.18 2.76
CA TYR A 235 -7.90 -0.52 3.32
C TYR A 235 -8.38 -1.83 2.66
N VAL A 236 -8.32 -2.93 3.40
CA VAL A 236 -8.70 -4.25 2.90
C VAL A 236 -10.22 -4.34 2.95
N MET A 237 -10.87 -4.14 1.80
CA MET A 237 -12.33 -4.04 1.77
C MET A 237 -12.99 -5.38 1.41
N GLY A 238 -14.17 -5.58 1.96
CA GLY A 238 -15.14 -6.55 1.50
C GLY A 238 -15.96 -6.03 0.31
N GLU A 239 -16.58 -6.94 -0.42
CA GLU A 239 -17.29 -6.62 -1.68
C GLU A 239 -18.39 -5.54 -1.52
N ASN A 240 -19.12 -5.59 -0.41
CA ASN A 240 -20.27 -4.72 -0.17
C ASN A 240 -19.87 -3.33 0.36
N GLU A 241 -18.62 -3.13 0.73
CA GLU A 241 -18.15 -1.86 1.29
C GLU A 241 -17.91 -0.81 0.21
N ASP A 242 -17.98 0.45 0.62
CA ASP A 242 -17.79 1.64 -0.20
C ASP A 242 -17.38 2.80 0.70
N LEU A 243 -16.31 3.54 0.37
CA LEU A 243 -15.92 4.67 1.22
C LEU A 243 -16.98 5.76 1.28
N TYR A 244 -17.79 5.95 0.23
CA TYR A 244 -18.89 6.93 0.25
C TYR A 244 -20.00 6.55 1.25
N LYS A 245 -20.03 5.30 1.71
CA LYS A 245 -21.00 4.77 2.68
C LYS A 245 -20.36 4.45 4.04
N SER A 246 -19.05 4.66 4.18
CA SER A 246 -18.34 4.38 5.42
C SER A 246 -18.62 5.47 6.45
N ASN A 247 -18.77 5.05 7.72
CA ASN A 247 -18.84 5.97 8.85
C ASN A 247 -17.45 6.25 9.46
N ASP A 248 -16.39 5.65 8.91
CA ASP A 248 -15.02 5.81 9.38
C ASP A 248 -14.30 6.98 8.69
N PHE A 249 -14.82 7.40 7.54
CA PHE A 249 -14.25 8.48 6.74
C PHE A 249 -15.16 9.69 6.73
N HIS A 250 -14.58 10.82 7.08
CA HIS A 250 -15.12 12.13 6.76
C HIS A 250 -14.85 12.44 5.28
N ILE A 251 -15.87 12.86 4.55
CA ILE A 251 -15.79 13.09 3.10
C ILE A 251 -15.88 14.58 2.84
N MET A 252 -14.84 15.12 2.23
CA MET A 252 -14.74 16.53 1.84
C MET A 252 -14.65 16.63 0.32
N LYS A 253 -15.26 17.67 -0.26
CA LYS A 253 -15.12 18.02 -1.67
C LYS A 253 -14.65 19.46 -1.80
N PHE A 254 -13.85 19.75 -2.82
CA PHE A 254 -13.42 21.10 -3.17
C PHE A 254 -13.60 21.32 -4.66
N LYS A 255 -13.90 22.55 -5.07
CA LYS A 255 -14.04 22.87 -6.50
C LYS A 255 -12.66 22.92 -7.15
N HIS A 256 -12.49 22.24 -8.28
CA HIS A 256 -11.25 22.27 -9.04
C HIS A 256 -10.97 23.66 -9.59
N SER A 257 -9.69 24.01 -9.62
CA SER A 257 -9.15 25.09 -10.44
C SER A 257 -7.93 24.57 -11.20
N ILE A 258 -7.67 25.16 -12.37
CA ILE A 258 -6.51 24.82 -13.20
C ILE A 258 -5.24 25.24 -12.47
N GLU A 259 -5.30 26.36 -11.76
CA GLU A 259 -4.21 26.93 -10.96
C GLU A 259 -3.79 25.95 -9.86
N LEU A 260 -4.73 25.47 -9.03
CA LEU A 260 -4.46 24.50 -7.97
C LEU A 260 -3.89 23.20 -8.53
N SER A 261 -4.47 22.70 -9.62
CA SER A 261 -4.02 21.44 -10.24
C SER A 261 -2.57 21.53 -10.72
N ASN A 262 -2.19 22.65 -11.34
CA ASN A 262 -0.81 22.90 -11.76
C ASN A 262 0.12 23.11 -10.56
N GLU A 263 -0.29 23.87 -9.55
CA GLU A 263 0.50 24.10 -8.33
C GLU A 263 0.86 22.79 -7.64
N ILE A 264 -0.14 21.94 -7.38
CA ILE A 264 0.07 20.62 -6.76
C ILE A 264 0.92 19.72 -7.65
N TYR A 265 0.71 19.74 -8.97
CA TYR A 265 1.54 18.96 -9.90
C TYR A 265 3.02 19.36 -9.85
N GLN A 266 3.31 20.66 -9.81
CA GLN A 266 4.69 21.17 -9.73
C GLN A 266 5.30 20.90 -8.35
N HIS A 267 4.56 21.14 -7.26
CA HIS A 267 5.00 20.84 -5.88
C HIS A 267 5.36 19.37 -5.68
N MET A 268 4.67 18.48 -6.41
CA MET A 268 4.91 17.04 -6.40
C MET A 268 5.93 16.58 -7.45
N GLU A 269 6.70 17.52 -8.01
CA GLU A 269 7.74 17.29 -9.02
C GLU A 269 7.23 16.50 -10.23
N SER A 270 6.07 16.88 -10.75
CA SER A 270 5.42 16.16 -11.86
C SER A 270 5.07 14.70 -11.53
N GLY A 271 4.90 14.38 -10.24
CA GLY A 271 4.62 13.03 -9.73
C GLY A 271 5.87 12.22 -9.36
N LYS A 272 7.08 12.70 -9.66
CA LYS A 272 8.35 11.98 -9.37
C LYS A 272 8.55 11.71 -7.88
N ARG A 273 8.01 12.58 -7.01
CA ARG A 273 8.06 12.38 -5.55
C ARG A 273 7.36 11.09 -5.10
N ILE A 274 6.33 10.63 -5.83
CA ILE A 274 5.47 9.51 -5.42
C ILE A 274 5.41 8.36 -6.45
N PHE A 275 5.99 8.56 -7.64
CA PHE A 275 6.24 7.56 -8.68
C PHE A 275 7.75 7.52 -8.96
N PRO A 276 8.55 6.88 -8.09
CA PRO A 276 9.98 6.73 -8.32
C PRO A 276 10.24 5.72 -9.44
N ASN A 277 11.33 5.88 -10.19
CA ASN A 277 11.78 4.84 -11.10
C ASN A 277 12.36 3.67 -10.31
N GLU A 278 11.53 2.64 -10.13
CA GLU A 278 11.85 1.44 -9.35
C GLU A 278 12.10 0.21 -10.23
N GLY A 279 12.43 0.42 -11.52
CA GLY A 279 12.80 -0.67 -12.45
C GLY A 279 11.69 -1.66 -12.80
N LEU A 280 10.54 -1.63 -12.13
CA LEU A 280 9.38 -2.45 -12.51
C LEU A 280 8.72 -1.97 -13.81
N GLU A 281 8.93 -0.71 -14.20
CA GLU A 281 8.67 -0.24 -15.57
C GLU A 281 9.41 -1.08 -16.61
N ASP A 282 10.64 -1.56 -16.31
CA ASP A 282 11.40 -2.41 -17.22
C ASP A 282 10.79 -3.81 -17.38
N ILE A 283 9.71 -4.16 -16.66
CA ILE A 283 8.96 -5.42 -16.81
C ILE A 283 7.46 -5.20 -17.08
N ALA A 284 7.09 -4.00 -17.53
CA ALA A 284 5.70 -3.66 -17.85
C ALA A 284 5.08 -4.65 -18.86
N ASP A 285 5.86 -5.15 -19.82
CA ASP A 285 5.41 -6.15 -20.80
C ASP A 285 4.98 -7.45 -20.12
N GLU A 286 5.80 -7.99 -19.21
CA GLU A 286 5.47 -9.20 -18.47
C GLU A 286 4.25 -9.02 -17.56
N ILE A 287 4.13 -7.86 -16.91
CA ILE A 287 2.97 -7.51 -16.08
C ILE A 287 1.71 -7.45 -16.95
N ASN A 288 1.78 -6.83 -18.13
CA ASN A 288 0.66 -6.78 -19.07
C ASN A 288 0.30 -8.18 -19.60
N GLN A 289 1.29 -9.04 -19.85
CA GLN A 289 1.03 -10.45 -20.19
C GLN A 289 0.30 -11.18 -19.07
N ILE A 290 0.66 -10.97 -17.79
CA ILE A 290 -0.07 -11.53 -16.64
C ILE A 290 -1.53 -11.02 -16.62
N LYS A 291 -1.73 -9.72 -16.82
CA LYS A 291 -3.06 -9.12 -16.79
C LYS A 291 -4.00 -9.70 -17.85
N GLU A 292 -3.47 -9.98 -19.04
CA GLU A 292 -4.24 -10.56 -20.16
C GLU A 292 -4.08 -12.10 -20.27
N ALA A 293 -3.49 -12.75 -19.26
CA ALA A 293 -3.18 -14.17 -19.32
C ALA A 293 -4.43 -15.07 -19.38
N HIS A 294 -4.42 -16.01 -20.32
CA HIS A 294 -5.34 -17.15 -20.40
C HIS A 294 -4.65 -18.49 -20.09
N THR A 295 -3.36 -18.48 -19.78
CA THR A 295 -2.61 -19.68 -19.39
C THR A 295 -1.89 -19.41 -18.08
N PHE A 296 -2.09 -20.27 -17.09
CA PHE A 296 -1.48 -20.18 -15.76
C PHE A 296 -0.64 -21.42 -15.46
N SER A 297 0.37 -21.29 -14.61
CA SER A 297 1.16 -22.43 -14.19
C SER A 297 0.36 -23.39 -13.30
N ASN A 298 0.72 -24.68 -13.35
CA ASN A 298 0.27 -25.66 -12.38
C ASN A 298 0.56 -25.21 -10.93
N GLU A 299 1.70 -24.55 -10.71
CA GLU A 299 2.05 -24.02 -9.38
C GLU A 299 1.07 -22.94 -8.93
N ALA A 300 0.72 -21.97 -9.79
CA ALA A 300 -0.27 -20.94 -9.48
C ALA A 300 -1.63 -21.57 -9.13
N PHE A 301 -2.11 -22.47 -9.98
CA PHE A 301 -3.38 -23.16 -9.77
C PHE A 301 -3.41 -23.91 -8.43
N GLN A 302 -2.39 -24.73 -8.14
CA GLN A 302 -2.34 -25.54 -6.92
C GLN A 302 -2.15 -24.70 -5.65
N ASN A 303 -1.39 -23.61 -5.70
CA ASN A 303 -1.24 -22.72 -4.54
C ASN A 303 -2.54 -21.99 -4.22
N VAL A 304 -3.20 -21.43 -5.23
CA VAL A 304 -4.48 -20.76 -5.04
C VAL A 304 -5.54 -21.75 -4.57
N LEU A 305 -5.63 -22.94 -5.17
CA LEU A 305 -6.60 -23.97 -4.78
C LEU A 305 -6.52 -24.35 -3.29
N LYS A 306 -5.33 -24.34 -2.70
CA LYS A 306 -5.11 -24.69 -1.28
C LYS A 306 -5.58 -23.62 -0.31
N SER A 307 -5.50 -22.35 -0.68
CA SER A 307 -5.77 -21.22 0.22
C SER A 307 -7.05 -20.46 -0.12
N PHE A 308 -7.65 -20.70 -1.28
CA PHE A 308 -8.81 -19.95 -1.76
C PHE A 308 -10.08 -20.41 -1.05
N ASP A 309 -10.83 -19.45 -0.50
CA ASP A 309 -12.15 -19.69 0.06
C ASP A 309 -13.21 -19.65 -1.04
N PHE A 310 -13.73 -20.82 -1.41
CA PHE A 310 -14.85 -20.95 -2.36
C PHE A 310 -16.20 -20.56 -1.75
N GLY A 311 -16.24 -20.27 -0.44
CA GLY A 311 -17.46 -20.01 0.31
C GLY A 311 -18.43 -21.19 0.26
N LYS A 312 -19.73 -20.88 0.17
CA LYS A 312 -20.79 -21.91 0.10
C LYS A 312 -21.01 -22.49 -1.30
N GLN A 313 -20.21 -22.09 -2.29
CA GLN A 313 -20.45 -22.45 -3.68
C GLN A 313 -19.77 -23.78 -4.00
N ASN A 314 -20.54 -24.76 -4.49
CA ASN A 314 -19.98 -26.00 -5.01
C ASN A 314 -19.51 -25.79 -6.46
N VAL A 315 -18.31 -25.22 -6.62
CA VAL A 315 -17.74 -24.88 -7.93
C VAL A 315 -16.67 -25.91 -8.32
N ASN A 316 -16.88 -26.60 -9.44
CA ASN A 316 -15.80 -27.33 -10.09
C ASN A 316 -14.94 -26.31 -10.87
N ILE A 317 -13.90 -25.80 -10.21
CA ILE A 317 -13.08 -24.70 -10.75
C ILE A 317 -12.42 -25.08 -12.08
N GLU A 318 -11.92 -26.30 -12.24
CA GLU A 318 -11.29 -26.76 -13.47
C GLU A 318 -12.25 -26.71 -14.66
N LYS A 319 -13.48 -27.20 -14.48
CA LYS A 319 -14.52 -27.14 -15.51
C LYS A 319 -14.87 -25.71 -15.88
N GLU A 320 -14.96 -24.82 -14.90
CA GLU A 320 -15.28 -23.41 -15.12
C GLU A 320 -14.14 -22.61 -15.79
N LEU A 321 -12.89 -22.95 -15.49
CA LEU A 321 -11.72 -22.40 -16.19
C LEU A 321 -11.68 -22.88 -17.65
N ASN A 322 -11.89 -24.18 -17.89
CA ASN A 322 -11.93 -24.75 -19.24
C ASN A 322 -13.02 -24.11 -20.13
N LYS A 323 -14.23 -23.89 -19.58
CA LYS A 323 -15.31 -23.17 -20.27
C LYS A 323 -14.93 -21.77 -20.72
N ARG A 324 -13.97 -21.14 -20.03
CA ARG A 324 -13.47 -19.78 -20.29
C ARG A 324 -12.18 -19.77 -21.09
N ASN A 325 -11.79 -20.91 -21.69
CA ASN A 325 -10.55 -21.11 -22.41
C ASN A 325 -9.30 -20.78 -21.57
N ILE A 326 -9.37 -21.00 -20.26
CA ILE A 326 -8.24 -20.82 -19.36
C ILE A 326 -7.52 -22.16 -19.21
N GLN A 327 -6.24 -22.19 -19.58
CA GLN A 327 -5.41 -23.38 -19.59
C GLN A 327 -4.48 -23.41 -18.39
N ILE A 328 -4.31 -24.57 -17.77
CA ILE A 328 -3.32 -24.80 -16.71
C ILE A 328 -2.15 -25.61 -17.29
N GLY A 329 -0.93 -25.11 -17.14
CA GLY A 329 0.24 -25.71 -17.76
C GLY A 329 1.57 -25.10 -17.29
N LYS A 330 2.44 -24.77 -18.24
CA LYS A 330 3.67 -24.02 -17.96
C LYS A 330 3.37 -22.53 -17.98
N SER A 331 3.90 -21.77 -17.03
CA SER A 331 3.78 -20.31 -17.07
C SER A 331 4.35 -19.79 -18.39
N PRO A 332 3.59 -19.02 -19.17
CA PRO A 332 4.11 -18.39 -20.37
C PRO A 332 5.04 -17.23 -20.04
N ILE A 333 4.93 -16.65 -18.83
CA ILE A 333 5.66 -15.44 -18.47
C ILE A 333 7.02 -15.82 -17.89
N LYS A 334 8.09 -15.37 -18.57
CA LYS A 334 9.47 -15.56 -18.12
C LYS A 334 10.27 -14.30 -18.36
N ILE A 335 10.96 -13.85 -17.33
CA ILE A 335 11.97 -12.81 -17.44
C ILE A 335 13.34 -13.42 -17.69
N SER A 336 14.11 -12.84 -18.62
CA SER A 336 15.46 -13.34 -18.91
C SER A 336 16.42 -13.00 -17.76
N ARG A 337 17.40 -13.88 -17.50
CA ARG A 337 18.45 -13.64 -16.49
C ARG A 337 19.22 -12.34 -16.74
N GLN A 338 19.38 -11.94 -18.00
CA GLN A 338 20.04 -10.68 -18.37
C GLN A 338 19.22 -9.46 -17.93
N ARG A 339 17.90 -9.49 -18.13
CA ARG A 339 17.00 -8.42 -17.67
C ARG A 339 16.97 -8.32 -16.14
N VAL A 340 16.86 -9.44 -15.44
CA VAL A 340 16.96 -9.50 -13.96
C VAL A 340 18.25 -8.83 -13.48
N ARG A 341 19.40 -9.21 -14.05
CA ARG A 341 20.70 -8.61 -13.69
C ARG A 341 20.76 -7.11 -13.97
N LYS A 342 20.15 -6.64 -15.06
CA LYS A 342 20.10 -5.21 -15.40
C LYS A 342 19.31 -4.42 -14.35
N ILE A 343 18.17 -4.94 -13.92
CA ILE A 343 17.32 -4.34 -12.88
C ILE A 343 18.06 -4.37 -11.52
N ASP A 344 18.63 -5.51 -11.14
CA ASP A 344 19.43 -5.63 -9.90
C ASP A 344 20.61 -4.62 -9.88
N GLN A 345 21.26 -4.39 -11.03
CA GLN A 345 22.33 -3.39 -11.14
C GLN A 345 21.81 -1.96 -11.00
N LYS A 346 20.63 -1.63 -11.53
CA LYS A 346 20.00 -0.31 -11.32
C LYS A 346 19.74 -0.09 -9.84
N TYR A 347 19.22 -1.09 -9.14
CA TYR A 347 18.99 -1.05 -7.69
C TYR A 347 20.24 -0.93 -6.85
N LYS A 348 21.34 -1.55 -7.29
CA LYS A 348 22.65 -1.41 -6.60
C LYS A 348 23.25 -0.01 -6.77
N LYS A 349 22.98 0.65 -7.91
CA LYS A 349 23.47 1.99 -8.22
C LYS A 349 22.58 3.09 -7.64
N SER A 350 21.27 2.86 -7.59
CA SER A 350 20.38 3.73 -6.83
C SER A 350 20.76 3.57 -5.36
N ASP A 351 21.09 4.67 -4.71
CA ASP A 351 21.55 4.72 -3.33
C ASP A 351 20.40 4.43 -2.34
N SER A 352 19.49 3.54 -2.71
CA SER A 352 18.32 3.11 -1.95
C SER A 352 18.73 2.66 -0.54
N SER A 353 19.91 2.05 -0.40
CA SER A 353 20.53 1.72 0.91
C SER A 353 20.73 2.93 1.85
N LYS A 354 20.89 4.16 1.33
CA LYS A 354 20.94 5.40 2.14
C LYS A 354 19.56 5.92 2.52
N GLU A 355 18.54 5.72 1.67
CA GLU A 355 17.14 6.01 2.03
C GLU A 355 16.65 5.06 3.12
N PHE A 356 17.17 3.83 3.15
CA PHE A 356 16.92 2.84 4.20
C PHE A 356 17.82 2.96 5.44
N LYS A 357 18.43 4.13 5.75
CA LYS A 357 19.03 4.38 7.10
C LYS A 357 17.95 4.49 8.19
N LEU A 358 17.05 3.51 8.20
CA LEU A 358 15.98 3.32 9.13
C LEU A 358 16.60 2.77 10.42
N PRO A 359 16.23 3.30 11.59
CA PRO A 359 16.56 2.67 12.85
C PRO A 359 15.71 1.40 12.98
N ILE A 360 16.05 0.31 12.29
CA ILE A 360 15.27 -0.93 12.37
C ILE A 360 15.32 -1.45 13.81
N HIS A 361 14.16 -1.66 14.41
CA HIS A 361 14.04 -2.14 15.79
C HIS A 361 12.80 -3.01 15.96
N ALA A 362 12.81 -3.84 17.01
CA ALA A 362 11.68 -4.64 17.43
C ALA A 362 11.63 -4.67 18.96
N ARG A 363 10.45 -4.94 19.53
CA ARG A 363 10.29 -5.12 20.97
C ARG A 363 9.98 -6.57 21.29
N THR A 364 10.62 -7.09 22.33
CA THR A 364 10.22 -8.36 22.93
C THR A 364 8.97 -8.12 23.75
N SER A 365 7.84 -8.72 23.39
CA SER A 365 6.67 -8.77 24.26
C SER A 365 6.60 -10.12 24.96
N TYR A 366 6.36 -10.08 26.27
CA TYR A 366 6.06 -11.28 27.05
C TYR A 366 4.61 -11.69 26.77
N VAL A 367 4.43 -12.89 26.22
CA VAL A 367 3.11 -13.53 26.09
C VAL A 367 3.02 -14.57 27.21
N PRO A 368 2.14 -14.38 28.21
CA PRO A 368 1.96 -15.37 29.28
C PRO A 368 1.51 -16.71 28.71
N GLU A 369 1.89 -17.82 29.35
CA GLU A 369 1.31 -19.13 29.02
C GLU A 369 -0.21 -19.11 29.17
N GLY A 370 -0.93 -19.48 28.10
CA GLY A 370 -2.39 -19.44 28.04
C GLY A 370 -2.99 -18.06 27.70
N GLY A 371 -2.17 -17.02 27.51
CA GLY A 371 -2.64 -15.74 26.97
C GLY A 371 -2.86 -15.82 25.46
N ASP A 372 -3.88 -15.12 24.96
CA ASP A 372 -4.04 -14.91 23.52
C ASP A 372 -2.75 -14.30 22.97
N LYS A 373 -2.26 -14.82 21.84
CA LYS A 373 -1.10 -14.28 21.12
C LYS A 373 -1.44 -12.87 20.62
N PHE A 374 -1.32 -11.86 21.47
CA PHE A 374 -1.38 -10.47 21.05
C PHE A 374 -0.18 -10.18 20.15
N TYR A 375 -0.46 -9.56 19.01
CA TYR A 375 0.44 -9.32 17.87
C TYR A 375 1.60 -8.37 18.19
N LEU A 376 2.57 -8.81 18.98
CA LEU A 376 3.86 -8.13 19.15
C LEU A 376 4.98 -9.15 19.41
N SER A 377 5.30 -10.02 18.43
CA SER A 377 6.60 -10.69 18.46
C SER A 377 7.05 -11.08 17.06
N VAL A 378 8.33 -10.87 16.75
CA VAL A 378 8.98 -11.47 15.59
C VAL A 378 10.37 -11.96 15.98
N ASN A 379 10.61 -13.25 15.69
CA ASN A 379 11.93 -13.82 15.51
C ASN A 379 12.53 -13.25 14.22
N TYR A 380 13.51 -12.37 14.35
CA TYR A 380 14.25 -11.80 13.22
C TYR A 380 15.08 -12.88 12.49
N LYS A 381 15.05 -12.89 11.15
CA LYS A 381 16.10 -13.56 10.37
C LYS A 381 17.36 -12.70 10.52
N THR A 382 18.35 -13.20 11.25
CA THR A 382 19.65 -12.55 11.43
C THR A 382 20.25 -12.19 10.08
N LEU A 383 20.14 -10.92 9.68
CA LEU A 383 21.04 -10.32 8.70
C LEU A 383 22.44 -10.44 9.31
N GLY A 384 23.31 -11.20 8.63
CA GLY A 384 24.71 -11.28 8.98
C GLY A 384 25.25 -9.87 9.13
N LYS A 385 25.97 -9.65 10.25
CA LYS A 385 26.59 -8.39 10.63
C LYS A 385 27.10 -7.65 9.38
N TYR A 386 26.52 -6.47 9.12
CA TYR A 386 27.25 -5.45 8.36
C TYR A 386 28.45 -5.07 9.23
N GLU A 387 29.58 -5.72 8.98
CA GLU A 387 30.87 -5.21 9.43
C GLU A 387 31.16 -3.95 8.61
N ASP A 388 31.28 -2.83 9.31
CA ASP A 388 31.71 -1.55 8.76
C ASP A 388 33.01 -1.73 7.95
N LYS A 389 32.97 -1.30 6.69
CA LYS A 389 34.14 -0.87 5.92
C LYS A 389 33.83 0.37 5.11
#